data_AF-A0A6N7HRF6-F1
#
_entry.id   AF-A0A6N7HRF6-F1
#
_cell.length_a   1.000
_cell.length_b   1.000
_cell.length_c   1.000
_cell.angle_alpha   90.00
_cell.angle_beta   90.00
_cell.angle_gamma   90.00
#
_symmetry.space_group_name_H-M   'P 1'
#
loop_
_entity.id
_entity.type
_entity.pdbx_description
1 polymer ?
#
loop_
_entity_poly.entity_id
_entity_poly.type
_entity_poly.pdbx_seq_one_letter_code
_entity_poly.pdbx_strand_id
1 'polypeptide(L)'
;MLASWAALVVDERAVSGPGGRNVGELAAFLATHLDWLGAHPAAQDFADEIAELAHAADNVLHPNPTLHMELGPCAEPGCDQMVSATVRAEDAHLPPQVGCSAGHVCQPHQWLLMAGQIHQAMRGHLARRSEHVA
;
A
#
# COMPACT_ATOMS: atom_id res chain seq x y z
N MET A 1 7.74 -7.02 17.56
CA MET A 1 7.23 -7.52 16.27
C MET A 1 8.19 -8.53 15.64
N LEU A 2 9.11 -8.17 14.72
CA LEU A 2 9.95 -9.15 13.98
C LEU A 2 10.73 -10.14 14.86
N ALA A 3 11.35 -9.67 15.94
CA ALA A 3 12.07 -10.55 16.87
C ALA A 3 11.14 -11.53 17.61
N SER A 4 9.88 -11.15 17.83
CA SER A 4 8.87 -12.00 18.46
C SER A 4 8.42 -13.10 17.52
N TRP A 5 8.17 -12.76 16.26
CA TRP A 5 7.85 -13.75 15.22
C TRP A 5 9.02 -14.70 14.97
N ALA A 6 10.25 -14.17 14.96
CA ALA A 6 11.43 -15.02 14.83
C ALA A 6 11.58 -15.99 16.02
N ALA A 7 11.30 -15.53 17.23
CA ALA A 7 11.28 -16.39 18.42
C ALA A 7 10.19 -17.46 18.33
N LEU A 8 8.97 -17.11 17.91
CA LEU A 8 7.87 -18.07 17.70
C LEU A 8 8.26 -19.17 16.71
N VAL A 9 8.88 -18.80 15.58
CA VAL A 9 9.35 -19.77 14.58
C VAL A 9 10.45 -20.69 15.17
N VAL A 10 11.38 -20.13 15.94
CA VAL A 10 12.45 -20.90 16.60
C VAL A 10 11.85 -21.89 17.60
N ASP A 11 10.91 -21.44 18.43
CA ASP A 11 10.34 -22.24 19.50
C ASP A 11 9.43 -23.35 18.94
N GLU A 12 8.58 -23.04 17.97
CA GLU A 12 7.60 -24.01 17.45
C GLU A 12 8.17 -24.96 16.39
N ARG A 13 9.13 -24.49 15.57
CA ARG A 13 9.78 -25.34 14.56
C ARG A 13 11.06 -26.00 15.05
N ALA A 14 11.54 -25.64 16.24
CA ALA A 14 12.81 -26.10 16.81
C ALA A 14 14.00 -25.91 15.85
N VAL A 15 14.06 -24.77 15.16
CA VAL A 15 15.13 -24.42 14.21
C VAL A 15 16.15 -23.48 14.84
N SER A 16 17.36 -23.43 14.27
CA SER A 16 18.32 -22.38 14.65
C SER A 16 17.77 -21.00 14.30
N GLY A 17 17.92 -20.06 15.24
CA GLY A 17 17.47 -18.69 15.05
C GLY A 17 18.31 -17.87 14.07
N PRO A 18 17.90 -16.62 13.80
CA PRO A 18 18.62 -15.71 12.92
C PRO A 18 20.02 -15.41 13.46
N GLY A 19 20.95 -15.09 12.55
CA GLY A 19 22.36 -14.78 12.89
C GLY A 19 22.55 -13.57 13.80
N GLY A 20 21.52 -12.71 13.91
CA GLY A 20 21.47 -11.60 14.83
C GLY A 20 20.09 -10.92 14.85
N ARG A 21 19.99 -9.78 15.53
CA ARG A 21 18.71 -9.11 15.85
C ARG A 21 18.45 -7.85 15.03
N ASN A 22 19.21 -7.60 13.98
CA ASN A 22 18.93 -6.46 13.11
C ASN A 22 17.75 -6.77 12.19
N VAL A 23 17.09 -5.72 11.68
CA VAL A 23 15.85 -5.84 10.89
C VAL A 23 16.06 -6.71 9.66
N GLY A 24 17.20 -6.58 8.96
CA GLY A 24 17.50 -7.35 7.76
C GLY A 24 17.64 -8.85 8.02
N GLU A 25 18.38 -9.22 9.07
CA GLU A 25 18.56 -10.63 9.47
C GLU A 25 17.25 -11.27 9.95
N LEU A 26 16.45 -10.52 10.72
CA LEU A 26 15.14 -10.99 11.18
C LEU A 26 14.17 -11.19 10.00
N ALA A 27 14.09 -10.22 9.08
CA ALA A 27 13.24 -10.30 7.91
C ALA A 27 13.66 -11.44 6.97
N ALA A 28 14.97 -11.60 6.73
CA ALA A 28 15.50 -12.70 5.91
C ALA A 28 15.18 -14.07 6.51
N PHE A 29 15.35 -14.23 7.83
CA PHE A 29 14.99 -15.46 8.52
C PHE A 29 13.50 -15.78 8.37
N LEU A 30 12.61 -14.81 8.64
CA LEU A 30 11.17 -14.98 8.50
C LEU A 30 10.76 -15.31 7.05
N ALA A 31 11.41 -14.69 6.06
CA ALA A 31 11.17 -14.94 4.64
C ALA A 31 11.38 -16.43 4.27
N THR A 32 12.38 -17.09 4.86
CA THR A 32 12.63 -18.53 4.63
C THR A 32 11.57 -19.46 5.24
N HIS A 33 10.68 -18.92 6.07
CA HIS A 33 9.65 -19.65 6.80
C HIS A 33 8.23 -19.20 6.44
N LEU A 34 8.05 -18.44 5.36
CA LEU A 34 6.73 -17.91 4.95
C LEU A 34 5.70 -19.01 4.66
N ASP A 35 6.09 -20.13 4.04
CA ASP A 35 5.15 -21.24 3.78
C ASP A 35 4.60 -21.81 5.09
N TRP A 36 5.44 -21.90 6.12
CA TRP A 36 5.02 -22.38 7.44
C TRP A 36 4.18 -21.32 8.17
N LEU A 37 4.62 -20.06 8.15
CA LEU A 37 3.88 -18.94 8.76
C LEU A 37 2.50 -18.75 8.11
N GLY A 38 2.38 -18.96 6.80
CA GLY A 38 1.12 -18.87 6.06
C GLY A 38 0.13 -19.99 6.40
N ALA A 39 0.61 -21.13 6.89
CA ALA A 39 -0.23 -22.24 7.37
C ALA A 39 -0.48 -22.19 8.89
N HIS A 40 0.18 -21.29 9.61
CA HIS A 40 0.07 -21.17 11.06
C HIS A 40 -1.29 -20.56 11.46
N PRO A 41 -1.91 -20.95 12.60
CA PRO A 41 -3.19 -20.36 13.03
C PRO A 41 -3.20 -18.83 13.18
N ALA A 42 -2.04 -18.24 13.49
CA ALA A 42 -1.84 -16.79 13.60
C ALA A 42 -1.34 -16.13 12.29
N ALA A 43 -1.53 -16.77 11.12
CA ALA A 43 -1.05 -16.25 9.83
C ALA A 43 -1.61 -14.85 9.50
N GLN A 44 -2.87 -14.60 9.86
CA GLN A 44 -3.50 -13.30 9.65
C GLN A 44 -2.83 -12.21 10.50
N ASP A 45 -2.66 -12.46 11.80
CA ASP A 45 -1.99 -11.52 12.72
C ASP A 45 -0.55 -11.24 12.26
N PHE A 46 0.17 -12.27 11.79
CA PHE A 46 1.50 -12.09 11.20
C PHE A 46 1.46 -11.18 9.98
N ALA A 47 0.53 -11.41 9.05
CA ALA A 47 0.42 -10.61 7.83
C ALA A 47 0.07 -9.15 8.13
N ASP A 48 -0.87 -8.92 9.06
CA ASP A 48 -1.31 -7.60 9.47
C ASP A 48 -0.15 -6.82 10.12
N GLU A 49 0.58 -7.43 11.04
CA GLU A 49 1.76 -6.82 11.68
C GLU A 49 2.87 -6.49 10.67
N ILE A 50 3.15 -7.39 9.72
CA ILE A 50 4.16 -7.14 8.67
C ILE A 50 3.71 -6.00 7.74
N ALA A 51 2.42 -5.94 7.39
CA ALA A 51 1.86 -4.87 6.57
C ALA A 51 1.94 -3.51 7.28
N GLU A 52 1.58 -3.45 8.56
CA GLU A 52 1.69 -2.24 9.39
C GLU A 52 3.14 -1.75 9.47
N LEU A 53 4.10 -2.65 9.71
CA LEU A 53 5.51 -2.29 9.75
C LEU A 53 6.02 -1.80 8.39
N ALA A 54 5.64 -2.45 7.30
CA ALA A 54 6.01 -2.03 5.95
C ALA A 54 5.44 -0.65 5.63
N HIS A 55 4.18 -0.39 5.96
CA HIS A 55 3.57 0.93 5.81
C HIS A 55 4.26 2.00 6.67
N ALA A 56 4.61 1.69 7.92
CA ALA A 56 5.34 2.62 8.78
C ALA A 56 6.74 2.94 8.21
N ALA A 57 7.45 1.93 7.71
CA ALA A 57 8.75 2.12 7.07
C ALA A 57 8.63 2.93 5.77
N ASP A 58 7.62 2.65 4.95
CA ASP A 58 7.34 3.38 3.73
C ASP A 58 7.05 4.87 4.01
N ASN A 59 6.25 5.18 5.04
CA ASN A 59 6.00 6.57 5.44
C ASN A 59 7.26 7.30 5.92
N VAL A 60 8.24 6.60 6.50
CA VAL A 60 9.51 7.21 6.91
C VAL A 60 10.42 7.47 5.70
N LEU A 61 10.47 6.53 4.75
CA LEU A 61 11.28 6.63 3.54
C LEU A 61 10.68 7.61 2.53
N HIS A 62 9.35 7.69 2.49
CA HIS A 62 8.54 8.52 1.60
C HIS A 62 7.63 9.41 2.45
N PRO A 63 8.18 10.45 3.12
CA PRO A 63 7.41 11.32 4.01
C PRO A 63 6.32 12.13 3.30
N ASN A 64 6.23 12.04 1.96
CA ASN A 64 5.23 12.70 1.14
C ASN A 64 4.50 11.65 0.27
N PRO A 65 3.37 11.09 0.77
CA PRO A 65 2.76 9.90 0.18
C PRO A 65 2.28 10.16 -1.26
N THR A 66 2.46 9.14 -2.11
CA THR A 66 1.87 9.12 -3.44
C THR A 66 0.37 8.79 -3.30
N LEU A 67 -0.50 9.77 -3.51
CA LEU A 67 -1.94 9.57 -3.47
C LEU A 67 -2.39 8.90 -4.78
N HIS A 68 -2.88 7.67 -4.68
CA HIS A 68 -3.55 6.98 -5.78
C HIS A 68 -5.07 7.03 -5.58
N MET A 69 -5.81 7.50 -6.59
CA MET A 69 -7.26 7.64 -6.52
C MET A 69 -7.90 7.15 -7.81
N GLU A 70 -8.80 6.18 -7.74
CA GLU A 70 -9.65 5.80 -8.87
C GLU A 70 -10.69 6.90 -9.14
N LEU A 71 -10.77 7.34 -10.40
CA LEU A 71 -11.65 8.43 -10.82
C LEU A 71 -12.92 7.92 -11.50
N GLY A 72 -12.88 6.72 -12.10
CA GLY A 72 -14.01 6.15 -12.86
C GLY A 72 -13.57 5.37 -14.10
N PRO A 73 -14.51 4.89 -14.94
CA PRO A 73 -14.20 4.14 -16.14
C PRO A 73 -13.49 5.00 -17.20
N CYS A 74 -12.67 4.37 -18.04
CA CYS A 74 -12.01 5.03 -19.16
C CYS A 74 -13.03 5.54 -20.18
N ALA A 75 -12.84 6.77 -20.66
CA ALA A 75 -13.68 7.36 -21.70
C ALA A 75 -13.36 6.85 -23.11
N GLU A 76 -12.27 6.08 -23.28
CA GLU A 76 -11.91 5.55 -24.60
C GLU A 76 -12.85 4.43 -25.05
N PRO A 77 -13.42 4.50 -26.27
CA PRO A 77 -14.32 3.48 -26.78
C PRO A 77 -13.67 2.09 -26.78
N GLY A 78 -14.30 1.14 -26.09
CA GLY A 78 -13.83 -0.24 -26.00
C GLY A 78 -12.78 -0.48 -24.90
N CYS A 79 -12.52 0.50 -24.03
CA CYS A 79 -11.65 0.34 -22.87
C CYS A 79 -12.47 0.24 -21.57
N ASP A 80 -12.52 -0.94 -20.98
CA ASP A 80 -13.25 -1.20 -19.71
C ASP A 80 -12.41 -0.98 -18.45
N GLN A 81 -11.23 -0.37 -18.58
CA GLN A 81 -10.32 -0.14 -17.46
C GLN A 81 -10.68 1.12 -16.66
N MET A 82 -10.32 1.10 -15.37
CA MET A 82 -10.47 2.26 -14.49
C MET A 82 -9.35 3.27 -14.73
N VAL A 83 -9.73 4.55 -14.76
CA VAL A 83 -8.83 5.70 -14.72
C VAL A 83 -8.47 5.96 -13.28
N SER A 84 -7.18 6.17 -13.03
CA SER A 84 -6.65 6.56 -11.73
C SER A 84 -5.82 7.83 -11.85
N ALA A 85 -5.82 8.63 -10.79
CA ALA A 85 -4.91 9.74 -10.59
C ALA A 85 -3.81 9.30 -9.62
N THR A 86 -2.57 9.61 -9.97
CA THR A 86 -1.42 9.51 -9.08
C THR A 86 -0.91 10.92 -8.80
N VAL A 87 -1.04 11.37 -7.54
CA VAL A 87 -0.52 12.65 -7.08
C VAL A 87 0.69 12.39 -6.19
N ARG A 88 1.86 12.80 -6.67
CA ARG A 88 3.08 12.82 -5.85
C ARG A 88 3.20 14.18 -5.19
N ALA A 89 3.34 14.21 -3.88
CA ALA A 89 3.38 15.48 -3.16
C ALA A 89 4.73 16.23 -3.32
N GLU A 90 5.79 15.55 -3.76
CA GLU A 90 7.04 16.15 -4.27
C GLU A 90 6.85 16.94 -5.58
N ASP A 91 5.84 16.56 -6.35
CA ASP A 91 5.50 17.11 -7.65
C ASP A 91 4.23 17.96 -7.58
N ALA A 92 3.98 18.65 -6.46
CA ALA A 92 2.79 19.50 -6.29
C ALA A 92 2.63 20.58 -7.38
N HIS A 93 3.70 20.87 -8.14
CA HIS A 93 3.71 21.78 -9.28
C HIS A 93 3.53 21.09 -10.64
N LEU A 94 3.67 19.77 -10.73
CA LEU A 94 3.37 19.03 -11.95
C LEU A 94 1.89 18.62 -11.95
N PRO A 95 1.25 18.62 -13.13
CA PRO A 95 -0.10 18.09 -13.24
C PRO A 95 -0.09 16.61 -12.82
N PRO A 96 -1.11 16.16 -12.05
CA PRO A 96 -1.20 14.77 -11.64
C PRO A 96 -1.21 13.85 -12.87
N GLN A 97 -0.56 12.70 -12.75
CA GLN A 97 -0.62 11.71 -13.83
C GLN A 97 -1.98 11.01 -13.74
N VAL A 98 -2.80 11.16 -14.77
CA VAL A 98 -4.13 10.58 -14.83
C VAL A 98 -4.25 9.70 -16.06
N GLY A 99 -4.49 8.41 -15.84
CA GLY A 99 -4.60 7.44 -16.92
C GLY A 99 -5.22 6.13 -16.46
N CYS A 100 -5.60 5.29 -17.42
CA CYS A 100 -6.09 3.95 -17.12
C CYS A 100 -4.96 2.91 -17.13
N SER A 101 -5.20 1.76 -16.52
CA SER A 101 -4.27 0.62 -16.51
C SER A 101 -3.96 0.05 -17.90
N ALA A 102 -4.75 0.36 -18.93
CA ALA A 102 -4.45 0.03 -20.33
C ALA A 102 -3.47 1.01 -21.01
N GLY A 103 -3.07 2.09 -20.33
CA GLY A 103 -2.08 3.05 -20.82
C GLY A 103 -2.66 4.29 -21.51
N HIS A 104 -3.98 4.48 -21.53
CA HIS A 104 -4.58 5.71 -22.05
C HIS A 104 -4.38 6.86 -21.06
N VAL A 105 -3.78 7.95 -21.55
CA VAL A 105 -3.62 9.20 -20.80
C VAL A 105 -4.90 10.01 -20.91
N CYS A 106 -5.45 10.40 -19.77
CA CYS A 106 -6.67 11.19 -19.72
C CYS A 106 -6.31 12.67 -19.89
N GLN A 107 -6.91 13.35 -20.86
CA GLN A 107 -6.69 14.76 -21.13
C GLN A 107 -7.33 15.65 -20.05
N PRO A 108 -6.80 16.85 -19.76
CA PRO A 108 -7.33 17.73 -18.71
C PRO A 108 -8.83 18.05 -18.82
N HIS A 109 -9.39 18.14 -20.03
CA HIS A 109 -10.83 18.37 -20.23
C HIS A 109 -11.70 17.16 -19.88
N GLN A 110 -11.16 15.94 -19.99
CA GLN A 110 -11.84 14.71 -19.58
C GLN A 110 -11.87 14.59 -18.05
N TRP A 111 -10.90 15.20 -17.35
CA TRP A 111 -10.92 15.28 -15.89
C TRP A 111 -12.09 16.13 -15.38
N LEU A 112 -12.48 17.18 -16.11
CA LEU A 112 -13.63 18.01 -15.76
C LEU A 112 -14.95 17.26 -15.85
N LEU A 113 -15.08 16.34 -16.80
CA LEU A 113 -16.24 15.44 -16.91
C LEU A 113 -16.28 14.43 -15.75
N MET A 114 -15.12 14.10 -15.17
CA MET A 114 -14.97 13.24 -13.99
C MET A 114 -14.95 14.02 -12.67
N ALA A 115 -14.92 15.36 -12.70
CA ALA A 115 -14.67 16.21 -11.51
C ALA A 115 -15.72 16.03 -10.40
N GLY A 116 -16.95 15.65 -10.76
CA GLY A 116 -18.00 15.31 -9.81
C GLY A 116 -17.67 14.06 -8.97
N GLN A 117 -17.00 13.07 -9.57
CA GLN A 117 -16.55 11.84 -8.90
C GLN A 117 -15.29 12.10 -8.07
N ILE A 118 -14.37 12.93 -8.58
CA ILE A 118 -13.17 13.39 -7.86
C ILE A 118 -13.55 14.11 -6.56
N HIS A 119 -14.51 15.04 -6.62
CA HIS A 119 -14.97 15.77 -5.42
C HIS A 119 -15.69 14.88 -4.38
N GLN A 120 -16.26 13.75 -4.79
CA GLN A 120 -16.87 12.78 -3.88
C GLN A 120 -15.80 11.89 -3.24
N ALA A 121 -14.85 11.39 -4.03
CA ALA A 121 -13.72 10.60 -3.56
C ALA A 121 -12.85 11.38 -2.55
N MET A 122 -12.52 12.65 -2.86
CA MET A 122 -11.76 13.52 -1.96
C MET A 122 -12.48 13.81 -0.63
N ARG A 123 -13.82 13.96 -0.66
CA ARG A 123 -14.64 14.13 0.55
C ARG A 123 -14.70 12.87 1.41
N GLY A 124 -14.84 11.70 0.80
CA GLY A 124 -14.80 10.42 1.52
C GLY A 124 -13.45 10.17 2.21
N HIS A 125 -12.35 10.55 1.55
CA HIS A 125 -11.00 10.40 2.11
C HIS A 125 -10.72 11.37 3.27
N LEU A 126 -11.15 12.63 3.18
CA LEU A 126 -11.01 13.59 4.28
C LEU A 126 -11.80 13.16 5.52
N ALA A 127 -12.99 12.58 5.34
CA ALA A 127 -13.79 12.01 6.43
C ALA A 127 -13.06 10.83 7.12
N ARG A 128 -12.49 9.90 6.35
CA ARG A 128 -11.73 8.75 6.88
C ARG A 128 -10.46 9.16 7.64
N ARG A 129 -9.81 10.25 7.23
CA ARG A 129 -8.64 10.82 7.94
C ARG A 129 -9.01 11.46 9.28
N SER A 130 -10.24 11.93 9.45
CA SER A 130 -10.73 12.48 10.73
C SER A 130 -11.07 11.38 11.73
N GLU A 131 -11.41 10.18 11.27
CA GLU A 131 -11.75 9.03 12.10
C GLU A 131 -10.52 8.29 12.65
N HIS A 132 -9.35 8.46 12.04
CA HIS A 132 -8.08 7.82 12.47
C HIS A 132 -7.26 8.68 13.46
N VAL A 133 -7.76 9.87 13.83
CA VAL A 133 -7.09 10.83 14.73
C VAL A 133 -7.84 11.01 16.06
N ALA A 134 -8.91 10.25 16.29
CA ALA A 134 -9.68 10.23 17.54
C ALA A 134 -9.50 8.89 18.27
#